data_AF-A0A927XSP6-F1
#
_entry.id   AF-A0A927XSP6-F1
#
_cell.length_a   1.000
_cell.length_b   1.000
_cell.length_c   1.000
_cell.angle_alpha   90.00
_cell.angle_beta   90.00
_cell.angle_gamma   90.00
#
_symmetry.space_group_name_H-M   'P 1'
#
loop_
_entity.id
_entity.type
_entity.pdbx_description
1 polymer ?
#
loop_
_entity_poly.entity_id
_entity_poly.type
_entity_poly.pdbx_seq_one_letter_code
_entity_poly.pdbx_strand_id
1 'polypeptide(L)'
;MSNPLENDRQLPALPEDFQRMVDDFFTVQCRYQAAIREIRTKLENLDDEFQMKHKRNPVHHMQSRMKSVQSMMEKLSRRNKTQNINSAVENLTDIAGIRVICSYVQDVYTVAELLTCQDDIHLLRVRDYIKHPKENGYRSLHLVVEIPVFLYEGRVMVPVEIQIRTIAMDFWASLEHSLRYKASGNVPDEISEKLKQTAEDIAVLDQRMQYIHDQVDALIPDE
;
A
#
# COMPACT_ATOMS: atom_id res chain seq x y z
N MET A 1 -8.19 -64.19 -4.91
CA MET A 1 -7.72 -63.00 -4.16
C MET A 1 -7.49 -61.86 -5.16
N SER A 2 -7.06 -60.68 -4.68
CA SER A 2 -6.67 -59.49 -5.46
C SER A 2 -7.79 -58.52 -5.88
N ASN A 3 -8.11 -57.62 -4.95
CA ASN A 3 -8.56 -56.22 -5.08
C ASN A 3 -9.52 -55.75 -6.20
N PRO A 4 -10.71 -55.24 -5.81
CA PRO A 4 -11.44 -54.20 -6.54
C PRO A 4 -11.13 -52.80 -5.95
N LEU A 5 -10.16 -52.07 -6.51
CA LEU A 5 -9.77 -50.71 -6.05
C LEU A 5 -9.43 -49.74 -7.20
N GLU A 6 -10.33 -49.59 -8.16
CA GLU A 6 -10.37 -48.44 -9.09
C GLU A 6 -11.71 -47.70 -8.94
N ASN A 7 -11.97 -47.20 -7.72
CA ASN A 7 -13.04 -46.24 -7.48
C ASN A 7 -12.51 -44.84 -7.79
N ASP A 8 -12.36 -44.57 -9.09
CA ASP A 8 -11.79 -43.33 -9.60
C ASP A 8 -12.71 -42.15 -9.27
N ARG A 9 -12.37 -41.45 -8.18
CA ARG A 9 -13.12 -40.30 -7.69
C ARG A 9 -12.86 -39.10 -8.58
N GLN A 10 -13.52 -39.06 -9.73
CA GLN A 10 -13.79 -37.82 -10.43
C GLN A 10 -14.38 -36.83 -9.42
N LEU A 11 -13.64 -35.77 -9.10
CA LEU A 11 -14.21 -34.67 -8.33
C LEU A 11 -15.37 -34.09 -9.15
N PRO A 12 -16.52 -33.78 -8.54
CA PRO A 12 -17.63 -33.19 -9.28
C PRO A 12 -17.17 -31.90 -9.92
N ALA A 13 -17.37 -31.78 -11.23
CA ALA A 13 -17.06 -30.56 -11.96
C ALA A 13 -17.78 -29.38 -11.29
N LEU A 14 -17.04 -28.29 -11.05
CA LEU A 14 -17.59 -27.09 -10.45
C LEU A 14 -18.65 -26.49 -11.40
N PRO A 15 -19.77 -25.94 -10.89
CA PRO A 15 -20.76 -25.27 -11.73
C PRO A 15 -20.11 -24.18 -12.58
N GLU A 16 -20.52 -24.03 -13.85
CA GLU A 16 -19.87 -23.10 -14.78
C GLU A 16 -19.76 -21.67 -14.24
N ASP A 17 -20.81 -21.17 -13.56
CA ASP A 17 -20.81 -19.84 -12.95
C ASP A 17 -19.79 -19.70 -11.81
N PHE A 18 -19.52 -20.78 -11.07
CA PHE A 18 -18.49 -20.82 -10.04
C PHE A 18 -17.10 -20.89 -10.66
N GLN A 19 -16.92 -21.69 -11.73
CA GLN A 19 -15.66 -21.77 -12.47
C GLN A 19 -15.29 -20.39 -13.05
N ARG A 20 -16.22 -19.72 -13.74
CA ARG A 20 -16.02 -18.35 -14.26
C ARG A 20 -15.68 -17.35 -13.14
N MET A 21 -16.35 -17.42 -11.98
CA MET A 21 -16.05 -16.55 -10.84
C MET A 21 -14.63 -16.77 -10.28
N VAL A 22 -14.13 -18.00 -10.31
CA VAL A 22 -12.75 -18.36 -9.91
C VAL A 22 -11.74 -17.84 -10.94
N ASP A 23 -12.03 -18.00 -12.24
CA ASP A 23 -11.15 -17.59 -13.33
C ASP A 23 -11.07 -16.04 -13.45
N ASP A 24 -12.19 -15.33 -13.29
CA ASP A 24 -12.26 -13.87 -13.15
C ASP A 24 -11.41 -13.39 -11.96
N PHE A 25 -11.52 -14.06 -10.81
CA PHE A 25 -10.76 -13.72 -9.61
C PHE A 25 -9.25 -13.92 -9.81
N PHE A 26 -8.82 -15.05 -10.39
CA PHE A 26 -7.41 -15.29 -10.68
C PHE A 26 -6.85 -14.28 -11.70
N THR A 27 -7.63 -13.93 -12.72
CA THR A 27 -7.23 -12.91 -13.72
C THR A 27 -7.00 -11.55 -13.05
N VAL A 28 -7.92 -11.11 -12.19
CA VAL A 28 -7.79 -9.88 -11.42
C VAL A 28 -6.64 -9.93 -10.42
N GLN A 29 -6.43 -11.06 -9.74
CA GLN A 29 -5.29 -11.27 -8.84
C GLN A 29 -3.95 -11.16 -9.60
N CYS A 30 -3.80 -11.86 -10.73
CA CYS A 30 -2.58 -11.80 -11.55
C CYS A 30 -2.28 -10.37 -12.01
N ARG A 31 -3.29 -9.63 -12.49
CA ARG A 31 -3.15 -8.24 -12.93
C ARG A 31 -2.66 -7.31 -11.80
N TYR A 32 -3.29 -7.34 -10.63
CA TYR A 32 -2.85 -6.49 -9.51
C TYR A 32 -1.52 -6.99 -8.88
N GLN A 33 -1.18 -8.28 -8.98
CA GLN A 33 0.15 -8.78 -8.61
C GLN A 33 1.26 -8.35 -9.60
N ALA A 34 0.95 -8.14 -10.88
CA ALA A 34 1.86 -7.52 -11.83
C ALA A 34 2.08 -6.03 -11.51
N ALA A 35 1.00 -5.25 -11.35
CA ALA A 35 1.07 -3.84 -10.97
C ALA A 35 1.88 -3.60 -9.67
N ILE A 36 1.72 -4.48 -8.67
CA ILE A 36 2.52 -4.42 -7.43
C ILE A 36 4.01 -4.61 -7.71
N ARG A 37 4.40 -5.52 -8.61
CA ARG A 37 5.80 -5.76 -8.96
C ARG A 37 6.38 -4.60 -9.76
N GLU A 38 5.64 -4.07 -10.74
CA GLU A 38 6.08 -2.95 -11.58
C GLU A 38 6.36 -1.67 -10.75
N ILE A 39 5.43 -1.25 -9.89
CA ILE A 39 5.68 -0.11 -8.97
C ILE A 39 6.83 -0.41 -8.01
N ARG A 40 6.91 -1.65 -7.49
CA ARG A 40 7.97 -2.04 -6.55
C ARG A 40 9.35 -1.93 -7.18
N THR A 41 9.55 -2.47 -8.38
CA THR A 41 10.83 -2.38 -9.11
C THR A 41 11.17 -0.94 -9.46
N LYS A 42 10.18 -0.10 -9.83
CA LYS A 42 10.40 1.34 -10.03
C LYS A 42 10.88 2.05 -8.76
N LEU A 43 10.37 1.68 -7.60
CA LEU A 43 10.78 2.22 -6.30
C LEU A 43 12.13 1.66 -5.82
N GLU A 44 12.44 0.38 -6.09
CA GLU A 44 13.74 -0.23 -5.81
C GLU A 44 14.84 0.45 -6.65
N ASN A 45 14.61 0.63 -7.96
CA ASN A 45 15.53 1.36 -8.86
C ASN A 45 15.77 2.81 -8.42
N LEU A 46 14.73 3.50 -7.92
CA LEU A 46 14.87 4.89 -7.42
C LEU A 46 15.69 4.97 -6.13
N ASP A 47 15.58 3.99 -5.24
CA ASP A 47 16.38 3.93 -4.00
C ASP A 47 17.86 3.63 -4.31
N ASP A 48 18.13 2.68 -5.22
CA ASP A 48 19.47 2.37 -5.71
C ASP A 48 20.12 3.59 -6.40
N GLU A 49 19.39 4.29 -7.27
CA GLU A 49 19.90 5.50 -7.96
C GLU A 49 20.19 6.64 -6.95
N PHE A 50 19.33 6.82 -5.95
CA PHE A 50 19.54 7.82 -4.91
C PHE A 50 20.74 7.46 -4.02
N GLN A 51 20.93 6.18 -3.69
CA GLN A 51 22.12 5.70 -2.98
C GLN A 51 23.40 5.97 -3.78
N MET A 52 23.40 5.74 -5.10
CA MET A 52 24.56 6.02 -5.95
C MET A 52 24.89 7.52 -6.04
N LYS A 53 23.88 8.40 -6.03
CA LYS A 53 24.07 9.86 -6.15
C LYS A 53 24.36 10.58 -4.84
N HIS A 54 23.74 10.14 -3.75
CA HIS A 54 23.73 10.86 -2.47
C HIS A 54 24.30 10.03 -1.29
N LYS A 55 24.85 8.84 -1.56
CA LYS A 55 25.46 7.93 -0.58
C LYS A 55 24.52 7.50 0.58
N ARG A 56 23.21 7.74 0.46
CA ARG A 56 22.16 7.38 1.43
C ARG A 56 20.89 6.86 0.73
N ASN A 57 20.15 5.98 1.39
CA ASN A 57 18.90 5.39 0.88
C ASN A 57 17.68 6.10 1.49
N PRO A 58 16.81 6.76 0.70
CA PRO A 58 15.59 7.38 1.21
C PRO A 58 14.55 6.36 1.71
N VAL A 59 14.56 5.12 1.21
CA VAL A 59 13.64 4.03 1.59
C VAL A 59 14.34 3.07 2.56
N HIS A 60 13.86 3.01 3.80
CA HIS A 60 14.32 1.99 4.76
C HIS A 60 13.75 0.61 4.42
N HIS A 61 12.47 0.49 4.06
CA HIS A 61 11.89 -0.75 3.54
C HIS A 61 10.53 -0.54 2.84
N MET A 62 10.07 -1.57 2.12
CA MET A 62 8.75 -1.59 1.49
C MET A 62 7.93 -2.83 1.86
N GLN A 63 6.61 -2.63 1.96
CA GLN A 63 5.62 -3.68 2.21
C GLN A 63 4.54 -3.64 1.13
N SER A 64 4.42 -4.69 0.32
CA SER A 64 3.37 -4.85 -0.69
C SER A 64 2.24 -5.76 -0.19
N ARG A 65 0.98 -5.38 -0.41
CA ARG A 65 -0.19 -6.21 -0.10
C ARG A 65 -1.25 -6.16 -1.21
N MET A 66 -2.00 -7.25 -1.33
CA MET A 66 -3.28 -7.27 -2.03
C MET A 66 -4.43 -7.23 -1.00
N LYS A 67 -5.54 -6.58 -1.36
CA LYS A 67 -6.77 -6.61 -0.56
C LYS A 67 -7.41 -8.00 -0.63
N SER A 68 -7.87 -8.55 0.49
CA SER A 68 -8.63 -9.81 0.47
C SER A 68 -10.01 -9.61 -0.15
N VAL A 69 -10.59 -10.66 -0.75
CA VAL A 69 -11.94 -10.61 -1.38
C VAL A 69 -12.98 -10.11 -0.38
N GLN A 70 -12.97 -10.62 0.85
CA GLN A 70 -13.85 -10.14 1.93
C GLN A 70 -13.71 -8.62 2.14
N SER A 71 -12.48 -8.10 2.24
CA SER A 71 -12.22 -6.66 2.38
C SER A 71 -12.56 -5.84 1.12
N MET A 72 -12.69 -6.45 -0.06
CA MET A 72 -13.27 -5.80 -1.25
C MET A 72 -14.80 -5.72 -1.11
N MET A 73 -15.46 -6.84 -0.83
CA MET A 73 -16.94 -6.92 -0.75
C MET A 73 -17.50 -6.07 0.38
N GLU A 74 -16.86 -6.06 1.55
CA GLU A 74 -17.19 -5.14 2.64
C GLU A 74 -17.07 -3.66 2.21
N LYS A 75 -16.06 -3.31 1.40
CA LYS A 75 -15.85 -1.93 0.94
C LYS A 75 -16.82 -1.52 -0.17
N LEU A 76 -17.30 -2.47 -0.98
CA LEU A 76 -18.39 -2.27 -1.94
C LEU A 76 -19.74 -2.13 -1.24
N SER A 77 -20.02 -2.98 -0.25
CA SER A 77 -21.21 -2.92 0.59
C SER A 77 -21.33 -1.57 1.31
N ARG A 78 -20.26 -1.10 1.97
CA ARG A 78 -20.15 0.25 2.59
C ARG A 78 -20.26 1.42 1.58
N ARG A 79 -20.33 1.15 0.27
CA ARG A 79 -20.50 2.13 -0.81
C ARG A 79 -21.81 1.94 -1.60
N ASN A 80 -22.69 1.05 -1.16
CA ASN A 80 -23.91 0.66 -1.87
C ASN A 80 -23.65 0.21 -3.32
N LYS A 81 -22.58 -0.56 -3.53
CA LYS A 81 -22.17 -1.13 -4.83
C LYS A 81 -22.38 -2.64 -4.86
N THR A 82 -22.64 -3.18 -6.05
CA THR A 82 -22.79 -4.62 -6.31
C THR A 82 -21.56 -5.37 -5.81
N GLN A 83 -21.75 -6.47 -5.07
CA GLN A 83 -20.66 -7.25 -4.48
C GLN A 83 -20.19 -8.35 -5.43
N ASN A 84 -19.41 -7.95 -6.46
CA ASN A 84 -18.75 -8.87 -7.38
C ASN A 84 -17.37 -8.33 -7.80
N ILE A 85 -16.57 -9.17 -8.49
CA ILE A 85 -15.17 -8.86 -8.83
C ILE A 85 -15.06 -7.69 -9.82
N ASN A 86 -15.95 -7.61 -10.82
CA ASN A 86 -15.92 -6.54 -11.83
C ASN A 86 -16.27 -5.17 -11.22
N SER A 87 -17.29 -5.13 -10.35
CA SER A 87 -17.60 -3.97 -9.52
C SER A 87 -16.44 -3.59 -8.59
N ALA A 88 -15.68 -4.56 -8.06
CA ALA A 88 -14.46 -4.27 -7.29
C ALA A 88 -13.42 -3.55 -8.15
N VAL A 89 -13.13 -4.07 -9.35
CA VAL A 89 -12.20 -3.49 -10.33
C VAL A 89 -12.59 -2.05 -10.69
N GLU A 90 -13.86 -1.81 -11.02
CA GLU A 90 -14.37 -0.51 -11.44
C GLU A 90 -14.36 0.54 -10.30
N ASN A 91 -14.62 0.11 -9.05
CA ASN A 91 -14.95 1.03 -7.96
C ASN A 91 -13.86 1.15 -6.87
N LEU A 92 -12.85 0.27 -6.84
CA LEU A 92 -11.82 0.24 -5.78
C LEU A 92 -10.40 0.51 -6.32
N THR A 93 -9.82 1.65 -5.91
CA THR A 93 -8.44 2.04 -6.25
C THR A 93 -7.37 1.52 -5.28
N ASP A 94 -7.74 0.62 -4.36
CA ASP A 94 -6.90 0.09 -3.27
C ASP A 94 -6.93 -1.44 -3.18
N ILE A 95 -7.04 -2.10 -4.34
CA ILE A 95 -6.91 -3.56 -4.47
C ILE A 95 -5.44 -3.95 -4.40
N ALA A 96 -4.59 -3.29 -5.20
CA ALA A 96 -3.15 -3.24 -4.97
C ALA A 96 -2.81 -2.12 -3.97
N GLY A 97 -1.97 -2.43 -2.99
CA GLY A 97 -1.48 -1.47 -2.01
C GLY A 97 -0.01 -1.66 -1.69
N ILE A 98 0.80 -0.61 -1.84
CA ILE A 98 2.22 -0.60 -1.44
C ILE A 98 2.40 0.40 -0.30
N ARG A 99 3.20 0.03 0.69
CA ARG A 99 3.69 0.93 1.72
C ARG A 99 5.19 1.12 1.54
N VAL A 100 5.62 2.38 1.51
CA VAL A 100 7.02 2.77 1.46
C VAL A 100 7.34 3.42 2.80
N ILE A 101 8.33 2.88 3.50
CA ILE A 101 8.77 3.37 4.80
C ILE A 101 10.13 4.03 4.57
N CYS A 102 10.12 5.35 4.57
CA CYS A 102 11.29 6.21 4.40
C CYS A 102 11.98 6.48 5.73
N SER A 103 13.25 6.89 5.66
CA SER A 103 14.06 7.25 6.82
C SER A 103 13.59 8.58 7.44
N TYR A 104 13.43 9.62 6.62
CA TYR A 104 13.07 10.97 7.07
C TYR A 104 11.82 11.54 6.37
N VAL A 105 11.31 12.68 6.84
CA VAL A 105 10.04 13.28 6.36
C VAL A 105 10.19 13.91 4.98
N GLN A 106 11.35 14.45 4.65
CA GLN A 106 11.66 14.97 3.31
C GLN A 106 11.71 13.84 2.29
N ASP A 107 12.32 12.70 2.63
CA ASP A 107 12.40 11.52 1.77
C ASP A 107 11.02 11.02 1.32
N VAL A 108 10.00 11.15 2.19
CA VAL A 108 8.59 10.83 1.84
C VAL A 108 8.08 11.66 0.66
N TYR A 109 8.47 12.93 0.56
CA TYR A 109 8.11 13.79 -0.56
C TYR A 109 9.02 13.56 -1.77
N THR A 110 10.33 13.39 -1.56
CA THR A 110 11.30 13.09 -2.63
C THR A 110 10.92 11.83 -3.40
N VAL A 111 10.58 10.73 -2.70
CA VAL A 111 10.16 9.47 -3.34
C VAL A 111 8.79 9.62 -4.02
N ALA A 112 7.89 10.46 -3.51
CA ALA A 112 6.61 10.75 -4.15
C ALA A 112 6.81 11.51 -5.48
N GLU A 113 7.68 12.51 -5.50
CA GLU A 113 7.99 13.32 -6.68
C GLU A 113 8.73 12.48 -7.73
N LEU A 114 9.84 11.83 -7.36
CA LEU A 114 10.62 10.97 -8.27
C LEU A 114 9.80 9.85 -8.91
N LEU A 115 8.81 9.30 -8.20
CA LEU A 115 7.89 8.31 -8.76
C LEU A 115 6.86 8.96 -9.70
N THR A 116 6.25 10.09 -9.30
CA THR A 116 5.19 10.73 -10.10
C THR A 116 5.68 11.57 -11.28
N CYS A 117 6.99 11.78 -11.39
CA CYS A 117 7.65 12.32 -12.59
C CYS A 117 7.93 11.28 -13.70
N GLN A 118 7.67 9.98 -13.48
CA GLN A 118 7.83 8.95 -14.52
C GLN A 118 6.71 9.03 -15.57
N ASP A 119 7.06 8.88 -16.85
CA ASP A 119 6.18 9.10 -18.00
C ASP A 119 5.05 8.08 -18.15
N ASP A 120 5.21 6.90 -17.57
CA ASP A 120 4.21 5.82 -17.53
C ASP A 120 3.37 5.79 -16.23
N ILE A 121 3.59 6.73 -15.29
CA ILE A 121 2.86 6.82 -14.02
C ILE A 121 1.81 7.95 -14.07
N HIS A 122 0.53 7.60 -14.12
CA HIS A 122 -0.55 8.57 -14.09
C HIS A 122 -1.09 8.81 -12.66
N LEU A 123 -0.91 10.02 -12.12
CA LEU A 123 -1.33 10.36 -10.76
C LEU A 123 -2.84 10.68 -10.68
N LEU A 124 -3.64 9.71 -10.20
CA LEU A 124 -5.09 9.84 -10.05
C LEU A 124 -5.51 10.64 -8.80
N ARG A 125 -4.77 10.56 -7.69
CA ARG A 125 -5.14 11.25 -6.43
C ARG A 125 -3.97 11.40 -5.47
N VAL A 126 -3.87 12.56 -4.82
CA VAL A 126 -3.03 12.78 -3.63
C VAL A 126 -3.92 12.98 -2.40
N ARG A 127 -3.48 12.49 -1.23
CA ARG A 127 -3.96 12.90 0.10
C ARG A 127 -2.78 12.99 1.06
N ASP A 128 -2.45 14.22 1.45
CA ASP A 128 -1.34 14.49 2.34
C ASP A 128 -1.81 14.55 3.80
N TYR A 129 -1.80 13.39 4.49
CA TYR A 129 -2.10 13.37 5.92
C TYR A 129 -0.89 13.73 6.79
N ILE A 130 0.24 14.17 6.21
CA ILE A 130 1.40 14.66 6.97
C ILE A 130 1.20 16.14 7.27
N LYS A 131 0.80 16.93 6.25
CA LYS A 131 0.38 18.33 6.37
C LYS A 131 -1.03 18.47 6.98
N HIS A 132 -1.93 17.53 6.69
CA HIS A 132 -3.30 17.54 7.24
C HIS A 132 -3.63 16.21 7.94
N PRO A 133 -3.08 15.96 9.16
CA PRO A 133 -3.36 14.77 9.94
C PRO A 133 -4.86 14.56 10.14
N LYS A 134 -5.27 13.30 10.30
CA LYS A 134 -6.64 12.98 10.71
C LYS A 134 -6.84 13.31 12.20
N GLU A 135 -8.09 13.42 12.61
CA GLU A 135 -8.51 13.71 14.00
C GLU A 135 -7.89 12.75 15.04
N ASN A 136 -7.61 11.50 14.67
CA ASN A 136 -6.96 10.52 15.54
C ASN A 136 -5.42 10.65 15.61
N GLY A 137 -4.82 11.65 14.97
CA GLY A 137 -3.36 11.86 14.87
C GLY A 137 -2.68 11.14 13.71
N TYR A 138 -3.41 10.36 12.89
CA TYR A 138 -2.82 9.56 11.80
C TYR A 138 -2.15 10.44 10.71
N ARG A 139 -0.89 10.10 10.38
CA ARG A 139 -0.08 10.72 9.31
C ARG A 139 0.45 9.69 8.31
N SER A 140 0.41 10.05 7.02
CA SER A 140 0.95 9.30 5.87
C SER A 140 0.68 10.09 4.59
N LEU A 141 1.59 10.09 3.62
CA LEU A 141 1.31 10.60 2.27
C LEU A 141 0.67 9.47 1.43
N HIS A 142 -0.55 9.67 0.95
CA HIS A 142 -1.27 8.68 0.13
C HIS A 142 -1.35 9.15 -1.31
N LEU A 143 -0.74 8.38 -2.20
CA LEU A 143 -0.92 8.51 -3.65
C LEU A 143 -1.86 7.40 -4.13
N VAL A 144 -2.68 7.70 -5.13
CA VAL A 144 -3.21 6.69 -6.04
C VAL A 144 -2.63 7.01 -7.40
N VAL A 145 -1.87 6.07 -7.94
CA VAL A 145 -1.34 6.13 -9.30
C VAL A 145 -1.99 5.05 -10.15
N GLU A 146 -1.93 5.20 -11.45
CA GLU A 146 -2.36 4.22 -12.44
C GLU A 146 -1.22 3.95 -13.42
N ILE A 147 -0.95 2.66 -13.69
CA ILE A 147 0.19 2.21 -14.49
C ILE A 147 -0.20 1.17 -15.55
N PRO A 148 0.58 1.08 -16.65
CA PRO A 148 0.32 0.14 -17.74
C PRO A 148 0.89 -1.26 -17.47
N VAL A 149 0.06 -2.16 -16.96
CA VAL A 149 0.40 -3.59 -16.88
C VAL A 149 0.24 -4.22 -18.27
N PHE A 150 1.23 -5.00 -18.70
CA PHE A 150 1.19 -5.72 -19.97
C PHE A 150 0.86 -7.21 -19.73
N LEU A 151 -0.33 -7.62 -20.15
CA LEU A 151 -0.83 -9.01 -20.07
C LEU A 151 -0.87 -9.65 -21.48
N TYR A 152 -1.32 -10.91 -21.58
CA TYR A 152 -1.37 -11.60 -22.87
C TYR A 152 -2.49 -11.08 -23.77
N GLU A 153 -3.53 -10.50 -23.17
CA GLU A 153 -4.63 -9.78 -23.85
C GLU A 153 -4.18 -8.41 -24.40
N GLY A 154 -3.07 -7.87 -23.88
CA GLY A 154 -2.57 -6.53 -24.18
C GLY A 154 -2.30 -5.68 -22.94
N ARG A 155 -2.21 -4.35 -23.15
CA ARG A 155 -1.98 -3.35 -22.09
C ARG A 155 -3.29 -3.03 -21.36
N VAL A 156 -3.28 -3.11 -20.04
CA VAL A 156 -4.36 -2.66 -19.16
C VAL A 156 -3.82 -1.63 -18.16
N MET A 157 -4.56 -0.54 -17.95
CA MET A 157 -4.23 0.45 -16.93
C MET A 157 -4.74 -0.03 -15.56
N VAL A 158 -3.91 0.05 -14.52
CA VAL A 158 -4.17 -0.56 -13.21
C VAL A 158 -3.90 0.41 -12.06
N PRO A 159 -4.89 0.73 -11.20
CA PRO A 159 -4.70 1.63 -10.07
C PRO A 159 -4.00 0.95 -8.89
N VAL A 160 -3.03 1.64 -8.28
CA VAL A 160 -2.29 1.21 -7.09
C VAL A 160 -2.33 2.32 -6.03
N GLU A 161 -2.72 1.98 -4.79
CA GLU A 161 -2.60 2.90 -3.66
C GLU A 161 -1.21 2.78 -3.03
N ILE A 162 -0.45 3.87 -3.01
CA ILE A 162 0.89 3.95 -2.44
C ILE A 162 0.83 4.81 -1.18
N GLN A 163 1.26 4.25 -0.05
CA GLN A 163 1.25 4.90 1.25
C GLN A 163 2.70 5.11 1.71
N ILE A 164 3.20 6.34 1.57
CA ILE A 164 4.56 6.72 1.92
C ILE A 164 4.54 7.33 3.33
N ARG A 165 5.50 6.93 4.18
CA ARG A 165 5.56 7.22 5.63
C ARG A 165 7.00 7.25 6.10
N THR A 166 7.27 7.89 7.23
CA THR A 166 8.49 7.61 8.00
C THR A 166 8.35 6.33 8.83
N ILE A 167 9.48 5.83 9.34
CA ILE A 167 9.53 4.74 10.34
C ILE A 167 8.61 5.06 11.54
N ALA A 168 8.65 6.31 12.01
CA ALA A 168 7.92 6.75 13.20
C ALA A 168 6.39 6.80 12.96
N MET A 169 5.96 7.29 11.79
CA MET A 169 4.56 7.23 11.35
C MET A 169 4.06 5.78 11.22
N ASP A 170 4.89 4.87 10.71
CA ASP A 170 4.47 3.48 10.52
C ASP A 170 4.37 2.69 11.84
N PHE A 171 5.29 2.95 12.77
CA PHE A 171 5.25 2.45 14.15
C PHE A 171 3.93 2.84 14.82
N TRP A 172 3.59 4.14 14.86
CA TRP A 172 2.36 4.61 15.49
C TRP A 172 1.12 4.02 14.81
N ALA A 173 1.03 4.07 13.48
CA ALA A 173 -0.13 3.59 12.75
C ALA A 173 -0.35 2.08 12.85
N SER A 174 0.72 1.30 13.02
CA SER A 174 0.63 -0.16 13.22
C SER A 174 0.17 -0.51 14.64
N LEU A 175 0.61 0.25 15.65
CA LEU A 175 0.12 0.10 17.03
C LEU A 175 -1.33 0.54 17.19
N GLU A 176 -1.71 1.72 16.66
CA GLU A 176 -3.07 2.24 16.77
C GLU A 176 -4.10 1.30 16.12
N HIS A 177 -3.79 0.79 14.92
CA HIS A 177 -4.61 -0.21 14.24
C HIS A 177 -4.73 -1.51 15.05
N SER A 178 -3.63 -1.99 15.65
CA SER A 178 -3.62 -3.18 16.52
C SER A 178 -4.52 -3.01 17.75
N LEU A 179 -4.45 -1.84 18.40
CA LEU A 179 -5.24 -1.50 19.58
C LEU A 179 -6.73 -1.34 19.24
N ARG A 180 -7.07 -0.60 18.17
CA ARG A 180 -8.46 -0.47 17.70
C ARG A 180 -9.07 -1.81 17.29
N TYR A 181 -8.29 -2.68 16.65
CA TYR A 181 -8.77 -4.02 16.28
C TYR A 181 -9.05 -4.89 17.52
N LYS A 182 -8.16 -4.90 18.52
CA LYS A 182 -8.37 -5.63 19.80
C LYS A 182 -9.58 -5.11 20.59
N ALA A 183 -9.90 -3.83 20.48
CA ALA A 183 -11.07 -3.21 21.11
C ALA A 183 -12.37 -3.33 20.29
N SER A 184 -12.37 -4.06 19.17
CA SER A 184 -13.50 -4.13 18.22
C SER A 184 -14.01 -2.75 17.75
N GLY A 185 -13.10 -1.76 17.69
CA GLY A 185 -13.40 -0.35 17.39
C GLY A 185 -13.78 0.52 18.59
N ASN A 186 -14.28 -0.08 19.68
CA ASN A 186 -14.75 0.61 20.88
C ASN A 186 -13.59 1.02 21.82
N VAL A 187 -12.73 1.92 21.34
CA VAL A 187 -11.65 2.53 22.14
C VAL A 187 -12.21 3.77 22.87
N PRO A 188 -12.20 3.82 24.23
CA PRO A 188 -12.63 4.99 25.00
C PRO A 188 -11.93 6.28 24.59
N ASP A 189 -12.63 7.41 24.73
CA ASP A 189 -12.15 8.73 24.29
C ASP A 189 -10.82 9.12 24.94
N GLU A 190 -10.65 8.81 26.24
CA GLU A 190 -9.40 9.02 26.98
C GLU A 190 -8.20 8.29 26.34
N ILE A 191 -8.42 7.09 25.79
CA ILE A 191 -7.37 6.30 25.12
C ILE A 191 -7.17 6.82 23.68
N SER A 192 -8.24 7.24 23.00
CA SER A 192 -8.13 7.87 21.67
C SER A 192 -7.34 9.18 21.71
N GLU A 193 -7.57 10.02 22.73
CA GLU A 193 -6.83 11.28 22.92
C GLU A 193 -5.37 11.03 23.34
N LYS A 194 -5.09 10.05 24.21
CA LYS A 194 -3.70 9.63 24.51
C LYS A 194 -2.96 9.10 23.28
N LEU A 195 -3.64 8.34 22.41
CA LEU A 195 -3.06 7.86 21.15
C LEU A 195 -2.74 9.01 20.20
N LYS A 196 -3.65 9.98 20.07
CA LYS A 196 -3.46 11.19 19.26
C LYS A 196 -2.31 12.07 19.78
N GLN A 197 -2.24 12.33 21.09
CA GLN A 197 -1.11 13.05 21.72
C GLN A 197 0.22 12.33 21.45
N THR A 198 0.25 11.00 21.58
CA THR A 198 1.43 10.19 21.19
C THR A 198 1.81 10.38 19.71
N ALA A 199 0.83 10.59 18.81
CA ALA A 199 1.08 10.87 17.39
C ALA A 199 1.63 12.28 17.14
N GLU A 200 1.26 13.24 17.97
CA GLU A 200 1.77 14.62 17.95
C GLU A 200 3.21 14.68 18.48
N ASP A 201 3.50 14.03 19.62
CA ASP A 201 4.86 13.86 20.15
C ASP A 201 5.78 13.17 19.14
N ILE A 202 5.32 12.07 18.54
CA ILE A 202 6.06 11.33 17.50
C ILE A 202 6.37 12.23 16.30
N ALA A 203 5.43 13.07 15.86
CA ALA A 203 5.67 13.98 14.75
C ALA A 203 6.70 15.08 15.08
N VAL A 204 6.74 15.55 16.33
CA VAL A 204 7.79 16.48 16.79
C VAL A 204 9.17 15.80 16.81
N LEU A 205 9.24 14.53 17.23
CA LEU A 205 10.48 13.74 17.17
C LEU A 205 10.93 13.48 15.72
N ASP A 206 10.01 13.18 14.80
CA ASP A 206 10.27 12.98 13.37
C ASP A 206 10.89 14.23 12.72
N GLN A 207 10.31 15.41 13.00
CA GLN A 207 10.86 16.70 12.56
C GLN A 207 12.21 17.03 13.20
N ARG A 208 12.42 16.66 14.48
CA ARG A 208 13.71 16.84 15.15
C ARG A 208 14.80 15.94 14.57
N MET A 209 14.46 14.72 14.17
CA MET A 209 15.39 13.80 13.50
C MET A 209 15.75 14.28 12.09
N GLN A 210 14.78 14.80 11.32
CA GLN A 210 15.03 15.50 10.06
C GLN A 210 16.05 16.64 10.27
N TYR A 211 15.79 17.56 11.20
CA TYR A 211 16.67 18.70 11.44
C TYR A 211 18.10 18.29 11.88
N ILE A 212 18.26 17.19 12.63
CA ILE A 212 19.57 16.64 13.00
C ILE A 212 20.28 16.03 11.77
N HIS A 213 19.55 15.30 10.92
CA HIS A 213 20.06 14.77 9.65
C HIS A 213 20.55 15.90 8.74
N ASP A 214 19.75 16.95 8.55
CA ASP A 214 20.07 18.08 7.68
C ASP A 214 21.32 18.85 8.17
N GLN A 215 21.54 18.90 9.49
CA GLN A 215 22.78 19.43 10.08
C GLN A 215 24.00 18.53 9.86
N VAL A 216 23.83 17.20 9.83
CA VAL A 216 24.93 16.25 9.59
C VAL A 216 25.31 16.20 8.12
N ASP A 217 24.34 16.16 7.21
CA ASP A 217 24.57 16.23 5.77
C ASP A 217 25.32 17.53 5.41
N ALA A 218 24.93 18.67 5.99
CA ALA A 218 25.60 19.97 5.78
C ALA A 218 27.03 20.07 6.35
N LEU A 219 27.53 19.06 7.07
CA LEU A 219 28.93 18.96 7.50
C LEU A 219 29.79 18.08 6.58
N ILE A 220 29.18 17.40 5.62
CA ILE A 220 29.85 16.57 4.62
C ILE A 220 30.04 17.42 3.34
N PRO A 221 31.27 17.71 2.90
CA PRO A 221 31.48 18.41 1.65
C PRO A 221 31.04 17.58 0.45
N ASP A 222 30.51 18.23 -0.59
CA ASP A 222 30.41 17.64 -1.93
C ASP A 222 31.85 17.30 -2.44
N GLU A 223 32.03 16.08 -2.96
CA GLU A 223 33.28 15.58 -3.58
C GLU A 223 33.29 15.74 -5.10
#